data_AF-A0A5J9SVZ7-F1
#
_entry.id   AF-A0A5J9SVZ7-F1
#
_cell.length_a   1.000
_cell.length_b   1.000
_cell.length_c   1.000
_cell.angle_alpha   90.00
_cell.angle_beta   90.00
_cell.angle_gamma   90.00
#
_symmetry.space_group_name_H-M   'P 1'
#
loop_
_entity.id
_entity.type
_entity.pdbx_description
1 polymer ?
#
loop_
_entity_poly.entity_id
_entity_poly.type
_entity_poly.pdbx_seq_one_letter_code
_entity_poly.pdbx_strand_id
1 'polypeptide(L)'
;MAAPRLLSLLLAALLLIPFCSCQFGGSCSSARDCGAGLYCGNCPAAGKTRPSCIRDLAIQPTSIVNGLPFNRYTWLVTHNSFSILGEPSRTGVERVTFYNQEDSVTNQLRNGVRGLMLDMYDFNDDIWLCHSLQGHCYNFTAFEPALDTLKEVEAFLTENPTEIVTIFIEDYVRSPMGLSKLFTAADLMKYWFPISEMPTNGNDWPIVTDMVAKNRRLLVFTSNPSKEASEGIAYQWSYLLENESGDPGIVPGSCPNRKESQPLNSRSASLFLQNYFPTMPVQNEACKENSGLPQMVQACYAAAGNKIPNFIAVNFYMRSDGGGVFDVQDRINGLTLCGCNTIAACQAGAPMGACKNLGAPNQSSPSSTSSSAVNGNVYSGTIEFKTHPSSDSTTSVATSFVLWLCLLSTLKLL
;
A
#
# COMPACT_ATOMS: atom_id res chain seq x y z
N MET A 1 -29.52 7.08 -68.91
CA MET A 1 -29.30 7.79 -67.64
C MET A 1 -28.86 6.75 -66.61
N ALA A 2 -27.60 6.82 -66.20
CA ALA A 2 -26.90 5.79 -65.43
C ALA A 2 -26.50 6.32 -64.05
N ALA A 3 -26.55 5.42 -63.06
CA ALA A 3 -25.97 5.45 -61.70
C ALA A 3 -26.48 6.52 -60.69
N PRO A 4 -26.30 6.36 -59.36
CA PRO A 4 -26.36 5.15 -58.53
C PRO A 4 -27.15 5.38 -57.20
N ARG A 5 -27.78 4.35 -56.63
CA ARG A 5 -28.26 4.36 -55.21
C ARG A 5 -27.93 3.05 -54.51
N LEU A 6 -26.67 2.61 -54.61
CA LEU A 6 -26.17 1.43 -53.89
C LEU A 6 -24.80 1.69 -53.24
N LEU A 7 -24.57 2.90 -52.73
CA LEU A 7 -23.31 3.26 -52.07
C LEU A 7 -23.50 4.02 -50.74
N SER A 8 -24.50 3.64 -49.94
CA SER A 8 -24.67 4.24 -48.59
C SER A 8 -25.02 3.25 -47.48
N LEU A 9 -24.96 1.94 -47.74
CA LEU A 9 -25.20 0.90 -46.73
C LEU A 9 -24.00 -0.02 -46.46
N LEU A 10 -22.84 0.27 -47.06
CA LEU A 10 -21.60 -0.48 -46.85
C LEU A 10 -20.54 0.27 -46.01
N LEU A 11 -20.88 1.45 -45.44
CA LEU A 11 -19.97 2.23 -44.58
C LEU A 11 -20.36 2.26 -43.09
N ALA A 12 -21.39 1.53 -42.67
CA ALA A 12 -21.80 1.45 -41.25
C ALA A 12 -21.35 0.15 -40.55
N ALA A 13 -20.55 -0.69 -41.22
CA ALA A 13 -20.07 -1.97 -40.69
C ALA A 13 -18.55 -2.06 -40.51
N LEU A 14 -17.82 -0.94 -40.66
CA LEU A 14 -16.43 -0.84 -40.22
C LEU A 14 -16.36 0.01 -38.95
N LEU A 15 -15.71 -0.53 -37.92
CA LEU A 15 -15.28 0.10 -36.65
C LEU A 15 -16.15 -0.10 -35.40
N LEU A 16 -16.77 -1.26 -35.25
CA LEU A 16 -16.84 -1.91 -33.92
C LEU A 16 -15.92 -3.12 -33.93
N ILE A 17 -14.63 -2.89 -34.21
CA ILE A 17 -13.60 -3.82 -33.74
C ILE A 17 -13.58 -3.58 -32.23
N PRO A 18 -13.93 -4.57 -31.38
CA PRO A 18 -13.63 -4.43 -29.97
C PRO A 18 -12.13 -4.22 -29.91
N PHE A 19 -11.68 -3.02 -29.51
CA PHE A 19 -10.26 -2.81 -29.25
C PHE A 19 -9.88 -3.90 -28.25
N CYS A 20 -9.13 -4.89 -28.73
CA CYS A 20 -8.62 -5.94 -27.88
C CYS A 20 -7.61 -5.23 -27.00
N SER A 21 -8.05 -4.83 -25.80
CA SER A 21 -7.17 -4.17 -24.86
C SER A 21 -6.02 -5.12 -24.53
N CYS A 22 -4.80 -4.62 -24.66
CA CYS A 22 -3.60 -5.31 -24.28
C CYS A 22 -3.71 -5.75 -22.82
N GLN A 23 -3.38 -7.02 -22.60
CA GLN A 23 -3.28 -7.60 -21.27
C GLN A 23 -2.03 -7.07 -20.56
N PHE A 24 -1.94 -7.34 -19.25
CA PHE A 24 -0.75 -7.07 -18.45
C PHE A 24 0.54 -7.54 -19.14
N GLY A 25 1.54 -6.65 -19.22
CA GLY A 25 2.81 -6.88 -19.92
C GLY A 25 2.76 -6.75 -21.45
N GLY A 26 1.57 -6.61 -22.05
CA GLY A 26 1.40 -6.36 -23.47
C GLY A 26 1.96 -4.98 -23.88
N SER A 27 2.55 -4.88 -25.07
CA SER A 27 3.04 -3.60 -25.59
C SER A 27 1.89 -2.61 -25.80
N CYS A 28 2.11 -1.34 -25.48
CA CYS A 28 1.13 -0.27 -25.65
C CYS A 28 1.81 1.00 -26.15
N SER A 29 1.02 1.94 -26.67
CA SER A 29 1.45 3.28 -27.08
C SER A 29 0.58 4.38 -26.46
N SER A 30 -0.64 4.06 -26.02
CA SER A 30 -1.57 4.99 -25.38
C SER A 30 -2.27 4.34 -24.19
N ALA A 31 -2.81 5.17 -23.28
CA ALA A 31 -3.59 4.69 -22.14
C ALA A 31 -4.82 3.85 -22.54
N ARG A 32 -5.39 4.07 -23.74
CA ARG A 32 -6.56 3.33 -24.24
C ARG A 32 -6.24 1.91 -24.70
N ASP A 33 -4.96 1.61 -24.87
CA ASP A 33 -4.53 0.31 -25.36
C ASP A 33 -4.62 -0.74 -24.25
N CYS A 34 -4.55 -0.34 -22.97
CA CYS A 34 -4.53 -1.25 -21.84
C CYS A 34 -5.93 -1.56 -21.31
N GLY A 35 -6.09 -2.76 -20.73
CA GLY A 35 -7.36 -3.18 -20.11
C GLY A 35 -7.70 -2.38 -18.85
N ALA A 36 -8.91 -2.59 -18.31
CA ALA A 36 -9.30 -1.97 -17.04
C ALA A 36 -8.33 -2.36 -15.90
N GLY A 37 -7.94 -1.37 -15.09
CA GLY A 37 -6.95 -1.56 -14.02
C GLY A 37 -5.51 -1.72 -14.54
N LEU A 38 -5.25 -1.26 -15.76
CA LEU A 38 -3.92 -1.19 -16.35
C LEU A 38 -3.68 0.18 -17.01
N TYR A 39 -2.45 0.68 -16.86
CA TYR A 39 -1.97 1.91 -17.48
C TYR A 39 -0.81 1.61 -18.45
N CYS A 40 -0.67 2.41 -19.50
CA CYS A 40 0.44 2.30 -20.44
C CYS A 40 1.68 3.01 -19.89
N GLY A 41 2.54 2.25 -19.21
CA GLY A 41 3.76 2.76 -18.58
C GLY A 41 5.03 2.32 -19.29
N ASN A 42 6.14 3.03 -19.05
CA ASN A 42 7.46 2.64 -19.51
C ASN A 42 8.45 2.69 -18.34
N CYS A 43 9.50 1.87 -18.41
CA CYS A 43 10.59 1.90 -17.44
C CYS A 43 11.98 1.87 -18.10
N PRO A 44 12.43 3.00 -18.68
CA PRO A 44 13.76 3.10 -19.28
C PRO A 44 14.90 2.80 -18.30
N ALA A 45 14.76 3.18 -17.02
CA ALA A 45 15.75 2.90 -15.98
C ALA A 45 16.01 1.39 -15.76
N ALA A 46 15.01 0.55 -16.06
CA ALA A 46 15.15 -0.92 -16.06
C ALA A 46 15.62 -1.48 -17.42
N GLY A 47 16.04 -0.63 -18.36
CA GLY A 47 16.45 -1.03 -19.72
C GLY A 47 15.30 -1.34 -20.67
N LYS A 48 14.05 -1.01 -20.32
CA LYS A 48 12.90 -1.22 -21.21
C LYS A 48 12.84 -0.12 -22.26
N THR A 49 12.78 -0.53 -23.53
CA THR A 49 12.79 0.38 -24.69
C THR A 49 11.40 0.68 -25.24
N ARG A 50 10.36 0.00 -24.75
CA ARG A 50 8.98 0.16 -25.21
C ARG A 50 8.00 0.17 -24.03
N PRO A 51 6.94 0.99 -24.09
CA PRO A 51 5.88 0.95 -23.09
C PRO A 51 5.13 -0.38 -23.10
N SER A 52 4.59 -0.75 -21.93
CA SER A 52 3.76 -1.92 -21.73
C SER A 52 2.65 -1.64 -20.73
N CYS A 53 1.57 -2.43 -20.79
CA CYS A 53 0.50 -2.34 -19.81
C CYS A 53 0.97 -2.83 -18.44
N ILE A 54 1.04 -1.90 -17.48
CA ILE A 54 1.39 -2.12 -16.08
C ILE A 54 0.16 -1.95 -15.20
N ARG A 55 0.21 -2.43 -13.96
CA ARG A 55 -0.90 -2.22 -13.02
C ARG A 55 -0.95 -0.79 -12.52
N ASP A 56 -2.16 -0.25 -12.40
CA ASP A 56 -2.44 1.08 -11.83
C ASP A 56 -3.52 1.09 -10.75
N LEU A 57 -4.08 -0.09 -10.42
CA LEU A 57 -5.19 -0.23 -9.49
C LEU A 57 -4.94 -1.39 -8.52
N ALA A 58 -5.07 -1.09 -7.22
CA ALA A 58 -5.03 -2.09 -6.16
C ALA A 58 -6.39 -2.78 -5.99
N ILE A 59 -6.40 -4.08 -5.69
CA ILE A 59 -7.60 -4.74 -5.22
C ILE A 59 -7.82 -4.34 -3.76
N GLN A 60 -9.01 -3.84 -3.44
CA GLN A 60 -9.37 -3.52 -2.05
C GLN A 60 -9.53 -4.82 -1.26
N PRO A 61 -8.64 -5.12 -0.30
CA PRO A 61 -8.61 -6.44 0.33
C PRO A 61 -9.88 -6.72 1.13
N THR A 62 -10.50 -5.70 1.73
CA THR A 62 -11.76 -5.78 2.47
C THR A 62 -12.97 -6.09 1.59
N SER A 63 -12.88 -5.88 0.27
CA SER A 63 -13.93 -6.27 -0.67
C SER A 63 -13.97 -7.77 -0.96
N ILE A 64 -12.86 -8.48 -0.68
CA ILE A 64 -12.73 -9.93 -0.92
C ILE A 64 -12.71 -10.71 0.41
N VAL A 65 -11.84 -10.32 1.33
CA VAL A 65 -11.73 -10.92 2.66
C VAL A 65 -12.04 -9.86 3.70
N ASN A 66 -13.25 -9.93 4.27
CA ASN A 66 -13.74 -8.98 5.26
C ASN A 66 -13.79 -9.62 6.66
N GLY A 67 -14.05 -8.82 7.69
CA GLY A 67 -14.31 -9.30 9.05
C GLY A 67 -13.06 -9.68 9.84
N LEU A 68 -11.88 -9.19 9.45
CA LEU A 68 -10.64 -9.35 10.20
C LEU A 68 -10.23 -8.05 10.92
N PRO A 69 -9.41 -8.13 11.99
CA PRO A 69 -8.76 -6.96 12.60
C PRO A 69 -8.02 -6.10 11.58
N PHE A 70 -8.05 -4.78 11.74
CA PHE A 70 -7.40 -3.84 10.81
C PHE A 70 -5.90 -4.11 10.60
N ASN A 71 -5.18 -4.54 11.64
CA ASN A 71 -3.77 -4.93 11.60
C ASN A 71 -3.50 -6.31 10.95
N ARG A 72 -4.50 -6.95 10.33
CA ARG A 72 -4.30 -8.14 9.48
C ARG A 72 -4.05 -7.77 8.02
N TYR A 73 -4.48 -6.58 7.62
CA TYR A 73 -4.40 -6.10 6.24
C TYR A 73 -3.09 -5.35 5.99
N THR A 74 -2.66 -5.39 4.74
CA THR A 74 -1.60 -4.54 4.19
C THR A 74 -2.22 -3.50 3.26
N TRP A 75 -1.83 -2.24 3.47
CA TRP A 75 -2.36 -1.06 2.81
C TRP A 75 -1.25 -0.30 2.10
N LEU A 76 -1.52 0.14 0.87
CA LEU A 76 -0.63 1.02 0.12
C LEU A 76 -0.67 2.44 0.68
N VAL A 77 0.53 3.01 0.86
CA VAL A 77 0.76 4.37 1.31
C VAL A 77 1.58 5.14 0.27
N THR A 78 1.21 6.38 0.00
CA THR A 78 2.03 7.29 -0.81
C THR A 78 2.83 8.22 0.09
N HIS A 79 4.14 8.27 -0.12
CA HIS A 79 5.03 9.21 0.56
C HIS A 79 4.84 10.62 0.00
N ASN A 80 4.71 11.62 0.87
CA ASN A 80 4.43 13.01 0.50
C ASN A 80 3.34 13.11 -0.58
N SER A 81 2.17 12.58 -0.25
CA SER A 81 1.05 12.37 -1.18
C SER A 81 0.64 13.62 -1.95
N PHE A 82 0.84 14.80 -1.35
CA PHE A 82 0.52 16.10 -1.91
C PHE A 82 1.58 16.66 -2.87
N SER A 83 2.77 16.06 -2.91
CA SER A 83 3.91 16.56 -3.67
C SER A 83 3.82 16.07 -5.12
N ILE A 84 3.01 16.74 -5.94
CA ILE A 84 2.57 16.26 -7.25
C ILE A 84 3.33 16.98 -8.38
N LEU A 85 3.93 16.19 -9.26
CA LEU A 85 4.67 16.73 -10.40
C LEU A 85 3.76 17.53 -11.33
N GLY A 86 4.18 18.76 -11.65
CA GLY A 86 3.52 19.61 -12.63
C GLY A 86 2.31 20.37 -12.10
N GLU A 87 1.98 20.26 -10.81
CA GLU A 87 0.93 21.06 -10.23
C GLU A 87 1.33 22.55 -10.16
N PRO A 88 0.40 23.49 -10.42
CA PRO A 88 0.69 24.92 -10.33
C PRO A 88 1.16 25.36 -8.94
N SER A 89 1.99 26.40 -8.88
CA SER A 89 2.33 27.05 -7.61
C SER A 89 1.14 27.84 -7.06
N ARG A 90 0.83 27.64 -5.78
CA ARG A 90 -0.22 28.39 -5.07
C ARG A 90 0.29 29.63 -4.33
N THR A 91 1.61 29.84 -4.29
CA THR A 91 2.23 31.02 -3.67
C THR A 91 2.60 32.10 -4.70
N GLY A 92 2.49 31.79 -5.99
CA GLY A 92 2.95 32.64 -7.09
C GLY A 92 4.48 32.65 -7.27
N VAL A 93 5.22 31.88 -6.47
CA VAL A 93 6.67 31.68 -6.58
C VAL A 93 6.94 30.33 -7.25
N GLU A 94 7.93 30.28 -8.15
CA GLU A 94 8.35 29.03 -8.78
C GLU A 94 8.76 28.00 -7.73
N ARG A 95 8.25 26.77 -7.86
CA ARG A 95 8.50 25.70 -6.90
C ARG A 95 9.83 25.03 -7.20
N VAL A 96 10.73 25.04 -6.21
CA VAL A 96 12.07 24.44 -6.25
C VAL A 96 12.19 23.44 -5.11
N THR A 97 11.61 22.27 -5.32
CA THR A 97 11.68 21.13 -4.39
C THR A 97 11.46 19.83 -5.16
N PHE A 98 11.44 18.70 -4.47
CA PHE A 98 11.22 17.40 -5.06
C PHE A 98 9.73 17.06 -5.13
N TYR A 99 9.39 16.22 -6.12
CA TYR A 99 8.04 15.71 -6.34
C TYR A 99 8.02 14.22 -6.03
N ASN A 100 6.95 13.75 -5.42
CA ASN A 100 6.83 12.37 -4.96
C ASN A 100 5.77 11.59 -5.73
N GLN A 101 4.75 12.26 -6.27
CA GLN A 101 3.64 11.62 -6.96
C GLN A 101 3.32 12.32 -8.29
N GLU A 102 2.50 11.68 -9.11
CA GLU A 102 2.00 12.25 -10.39
C GLU A 102 0.48 12.43 -10.41
N ASP A 103 -0.21 11.82 -9.45
CA ASP A 103 -1.66 11.85 -9.32
C ASP A 103 -2.07 12.77 -8.17
N SER A 104 -3.24 13.39 -8.31
CA SER A 104 -3.92 14.04 -7.18
C SER A 104 -4.20 13.05 -6.05
N VAL A 105 -4.38 13.55 -4.82
CA VAL A 105 -4.74 12.72 -3.67
C VAL A 105 -6.04 11.96 -3.93
N THR A 106 -7.03 12.60 -4.56
CA THR A 106 -8.26 11.93 -5.02
C THR A 106 -7.96 10.72 -5.91
N ASN A 107 -7.07 10.85 -6.90
CA ASN A 107 -6.75 9.75 -7.80
C ASN A 107 -5.93 8.66 -7.11
N GLN A 108 -5.00 9.02 -6.23
CA GLN A 108 -4.29 8.06 -5.37
C GLN A 108 -5.28 7.18 -4.60
N LEU A 109 -6.27 7.80 -3.93
CA LEU A 109 -7.30 7.07 -3.18
C LEU A 109 -8.18 6.19 -4.09
N ARG A 110 -8.57 6.69 -5.27
CA ARG A 110 -9.33 5.92 -6.28
C ARG A 110 -8.55 4.71 -6.82
N ASN A 111 -7.24 4.86 -6.96
CA ASN A 111 -6.33 3.80 -7.41
C ASN A 111 -5.96 2.80 -6.31
N GLY A 112 -6.49 3.01 -5.10
CA GLY A 112 -6.48 2.03 -4.02
C GLY A 112 -5.47 2.30 -2.92
N VAL A 113 -4.82 3.46 -2.94
CA VAL A 113 -4.04 3.96 -1.79
C VAL A 113 -4.99 4.13 -0.60
N ARG A 114 -4.55 3.72 0.59
CA ARG A 114 -5.31 3.84 1.85
C ARG A 114 -4.51 4.47 2.99
N GLY A 115 -3.24 4.80 2.75
CA GLY A 115 -2.45 5.67 3.62
C GLY A 115 -1.86 6.86 2.88
N LEU A 116 -1.81 8.00 3.54
CA LEU A 116 -1.20 9.23 3.01
C LEU A 116 -0.16 9.75 4.00
N MET A 117 1.04 10.09 3.51
CA MET A 117 2.05 10.80 4.30
C MET A 117 2.03 12.27 3.94
N LEU A 118 1.86 13.13 4.94
CA LEU A 118 1.68 14.57 4.77
C LEU A 118 2.61 15.34 5.70
N ASP A 119 3.55 16.10 5.12
CA ASP A 119 4.39 17.04 5.86
C ASP A 119 3.63 18.36 6.06
N MET A 120 3.27 18.66 7.31
CA MET A 120 2.44 19.82 7.65
C MET A 120 3.22 20.89 8.41
N TYR A 121 3.11 22.15 7.99
CA TYR A 121 3.83 23.29 8.54
C TYR A 121 2.89 24.46 8.82
N ASP A 122 3.17 25.25 9.87
CA ASP A 122 2.62 26.60 9.94
C ASP A 122 3.29 27.47 8.86
N PHE A 123 2.48 28.05 7.98
CA PHE A 123 2.94 28.90 6.89
C PHE A 123 1.85 29.84 6.42
N ASN A 124 2.21 31.11 6.17
CA ASN A 124 1.28 32.12 5.64
C ASN A 124 -0.04 32.21 6.45
N ASP A 125 0.08 32.24 7.78
CA ASP A 125 -1.02 32.29 8.76
C ASP A 125 -2.02 31.12 8.69
N ASP A 126 -1.64 29.99 8.08
CA ASP A 126 -2.42 28.76 7.97
C ASP A 126 -1.51 27.52 8.09
N ILE A 127 -2.07 26.31 7.94
CA ILE A 127 -1.32 25.06 7.87
C ILE A 127 -1.20 24.63 6.41
N TRP A 128 0.03 24.48 5.95
CA TRP A 128 0.36 24.14 4.57
C TRP A 128 1.08 22.81 4.47
N LEU A 129 0.95 22.20 3.30
CA LEU A 129 1.73 21.05 2.89
C LEU A 129 2.97 21.54 2.14
N CYS A 130 4.15 21.15 2.63
CA CYS A 130 5.42 21.63 2.10
C CYS A 130 6.45 20.50 2.06
N HIS A 131 7.13 20.33 0.92
CA HIS A 131 8.30 19.44 0.85
C HIS A 131 9.53 20.30 1.15
N SER A 132 9.87 20.44 2.44
CA SER A 132 10.82 21.45 2.90
C SER A 132 11.89 20.91 3.85
N LEU A 133 12.70 21.80 4.41
CA LEU A 133 13.87 21.46 5.20
C LEU A 133 13.88 22.21 6.53
N GLN A 134 14.51 21.61 7.55
CA GLN A 134 14.76 22.23 8.86
C GLN A 134 13.48 22.66 9.62
N GLY A 135 12.34 22.04 9.31
CA GLY A 135 11.06 22.35 9.98
C GLY A 135 10.50 23.73 9.67
N HIS A 136 10.85 24.28 8.51
CA HIS A 136 10.33 25.55 8.00
C HIS A 136 9.75 25.36 6.60
N CYS A 137 8.60 25.96 6.33
CA CYS A 137 8.07 26.04 4.97
C CYS A 137 8.45 27.38 4.32
N TYR A 138 8.86 27.32 3.06
CA TYR A 138 9.18 28.47 2.23
C TYR A 138 8.25 28.53 1.01
N ASN A 139 8.05 29.74 0.45
CA ASN A 139 7.23 29.94 -0.74
C ASN A 139 7.60 29.01 -1.91
N PHE A 140 8.89 28.72 -2.09
CA PHE A 140 9.39 27.86 -3.17
C PHE A 140 9.33 26.36 -2.85
N THR A 141 9.00 25.97 -1.62
CA THR A 141 8.79 24.57 -1.20
C THR A 141 7.32 24.23 -0.90
N ALA A 142 6.47 25.26 -0.88
CA ALA A 142 5.05 25.14 -0.55
C ALA A 142 4.27 24.55 -1.73
N PHE A 143 3.35 23.65 -1.41
CA PHE A 143 2.45 23.05 -2.39
C PHE A 143 1.08 23.71 -2.33
N GLU A 144 0.35 23.50 -1.24
CA GLU A 144 -0.98 24.04 -1.03
C GLU A 144 -1.36 24.08 0.46
N PRO A 145 -2.43 24.82 0.83
CA PRO A 145 -3.03 24.70 2.15
C PRO A 145 -3.47 23.26 2.42
N ALA A 146 -3.18 22.73 3.61
CA ALA A 146 -3.50 21.35 3.96
C ALA A 146 -5.01 21.07 3.96
N LEU A 147 -5.83 22.10 4.13
CA LEU A 147 -7.29 22.00 4.07
C LEU A 147 -7.79 21.45 2.74
N ASP A 148 -7.14 21.80 1.62
CA ASP A 148 -7.58 21.39 0.28
C ASP A 148 -7.42 19.88 0.09
N THR A 149 -6.22 19.34 0.37
CA THR A 149 -5.97 17.89 0.39
C THR A 149 -6.90 17.16 1.38
N LEU A 150 -7.14 17.70 2.57
CA LEU A 150 -8.03 17.04 3.54
C LEU A 150 -9.51 17.05 3.08
N LYS A 151 -9.93 18.02 2.28
CA LYS A 151 -11.25 18.02 1.63
C LYS A 151 -11.36 16.95 0.55
N GLU A 152 -10.27 16.62 -0.16
CA GLU A 152 -10.26 15.46 -1.05
C GLU A 152 -10.47 14.15 -0.28
N VAL A 153 -9.83 14.00 0.89
CA VAL A 153 -10.02 12.84 1.78
C VAL A 153 -11.46 12.76 2.30
N GLU A 154 -12.04 13.90 2.71
CA GLU A 154 -13.43 13.95 3.19
C GLU A 154 -14.41 13.54 2.10
N ALA A 155 -14.25 14.10 0.89
CA ALA A 155 -15.08 13.75 -0.26
C ALA A 155 -14.99 12.25 -0.57
N PHE A 156 -13.77 11.70 -0.57
CA PHE A 156 -13.55 10.26 -0.79
C PHE A 156 -14.25 9.40 0.27
N LEU A 157 -14.11 9.71 1.56
CA LEU A 157 -14.74 8.93 2.63
C LEU A 157 -16.27 9.07 2.61
N THR A 158 -16.80 10.20 2.16
CA THR A 158 -18.24 10.43 1.97
C THR A 158 -18.79 9.60 0.81
N GLU A 159 -18.08 9.56 -0.33
CA GLU A 159 -18.48 8.76 -1.50
C GLU A 159 -18.31 7.25 -1.27
N ASN A 160 -17.39 6.85 -0.38
CA ASN A 160 -17.01 5.44 -0.18
C ASN A 160 -17.22 5.03 1.30
N PRO A 161 -18.45 4.68 1.70
CA PRO A 161 -18.82 4.51 3.12
C PRO A 161 -18.17 3.32 3.82
N THR A 162 -17.62 2.36 3.05
CA THR A 162 -16.93 1.17 3.58
C THR A 162 -15.42 1.32 3.69
N GLU A 163 -14.87 2.43 3.19
CA GLU A 163 -13.43 2.63 3.12
C GLU A 163 -12.88 3.27 4.38
N ILE A 164 -11.64 2.90 4.72
CA ILE A 164 -10.87 3.41 5.86
C ILE A 164 -9.60 4.05 5.32
N VAL A 165 -9.28 5.27 5.74
CA VAL A 165 -8.06 6.00 5.34
C VAL A 165 -7.18 6.22 6.56
N THR A 166 -5.86 6.11 6.38
CA THR A 166 -4.85 6.43 7.39
C THR A 166 -4.04 7.64 6.93
N ILE A 167 -3.78 8.59 7.82
CA ILE A 167 -2.91 9.75 7.56
C ILE A 167 -1.74 9.70 8.54
N PHE A 168 -0.53 9.79 8.02
CA PHE A 168 0.70 9.95 8.78
C PHE A 168 1.19 11.39 8.57
N ILE A 169 1.32 12.15 9.66
CA ILE A 169 1.72 13.54 9.62
C ILE A 169 3.18 13.67 10.06
N GLU A 170 4.04 14.15 9.17
CA GLU A 170 5.32 14.72 9.60
C GLU A 170 5.06 16.15 10.09
N ASP A 171 5.05 16.31 11.41
CA ASP A 171 4.39 17.44 12.06
C ASP A 171 5.37 18.55 12.47
N TYR A 172 5.29 19.67 11.76
CA TYR A 172 5.97 20.92 12.06
C TYR A 172 5.00 22.03 12.50
N VAL A 173 3.75 21.69 12.83
CA VAL A 173 2.69 22.62 13.25
C VAL A 173 2.85 22.95 14.74
N ARG A 174 3.19 24.21 15.01
CA ARG A 174 3.39 24.80 16.34
C ARG A 174 2.18 25.60 16.81
N SER A 175 1.29 26.01 15.90
CA SER A 175 0.06 26.73 16.25
C SER A 175 -0.79 25.92 17.24
N PRO A 176 -1.29 26.53 18.33
CA PRO A 176 -2.07 25.81 19.33
C PRO A 176 -3.37 25.24 18.75
N MET A 177 -3.57 23.93 18.93
CA MET A 177 -4.70 23.16 18.39
C MET A 177 -4.80 23.22 16.86
N GLY A 178 -3.68 23.48 16.18
CA GLY A 178 -3.64 23.71 14.74
C GLY A 178 -4.23 22.54 13.95
N LEU A 179 -3.78 21.31 14.24
CA LEU A 179 -4.23 20.12 13.53
C LEU A 179 -5.70 19.80 13.86
N SER A 180 -6.12 19.83 15.13
CA SER A 180 -7.52 19.60 15.50
C SER A 180 -8.48 20.60 14.82
N LYS A 181 -8.10 21.88 14.73
CA LYS A 181 -8.89 22.89 14.03
C LYS A 181 -8.95 22.61 12.53
N LEU A 182 -7.82 22.24 11.93
CA LEU A 182 -7.73 21.88 10.52
C LEU A 182 -8.64 20.68 10.18
N PHE A 183 -8.54 19.57 10.93
CA PHE A 183 -9.40 18.39 10.73
C PHE A 183 -10.89 18.69 10.97
N THR A 184 -11.20 19.58 11.91
CA THR A 184 -12.58 20.06 12.13
C THR A 184 -13.08 20.87 10.93
N ALA A 185 -12.28 21.80 10.41
CA ALA A 185 -12.63 22.59 9.22
C ALA A 185 -12.79 21.73 7.96
N ALA A 186 -11.99 20.67 7.85
CA ALA A 186 -12.12 19.66 6.80
C ALA A 186 -13.41 18.83 6.92
N ASP A 187 -14.11 18.85 8.06
CA ASP A 187 -15.26 17.98 8.39
C ASP A 187 -14.89 16.49 8.49
N LEU A 188 -13.66 16.21 8.92
CA LEU A 188 -13.13 14.84 9.04
C LEU A 188 -13.32 14.23 10.44
N MET A 189 -13.63 15.05 11.46
CA MET A 189 -13.81 14.57 12.83
C MET A 189 -14.96 13.54 12.96
N LYS A 190 -15.95 13.59 12.06
CA LYS A 190 -17.04 12.60 11.99
C LYS A 190 -16.57 11.19 11.65
N TYR A 191 -15.37 11.05 11.07
CA TYR A 191 -14.74 9.77 10.72
C TYR A 191 -13.66 9.32 11.71
N TRP A 192 -13.33 10.16 12.70
CA TRP A 192 -12.13 10.01 13.53
C TRP A 192 -12.11 8.71 14.34
N PHE A 193 -10.99 7.99 14.28
CA PHE A 193 -10.71 6.87 15.16
C PHE A 193 -10.00 7.40 16.43
N PRO A 194 -10.63 7.35 17.62
CA PRO A 194 -10.07 7.97 18.82
C PRO A 194 -8.99 7.09 19.47
N ILE A 195 -7.99 7.76 20.06
CA ILE A 195 -6.87 7.11 20.77
C ILE A 195 -7.33 6.18 21.91
N SER A 196 -8.47 6.49 22.55
CA SER A 196 -9.02 5.67 23.65
C SER A 196 -9.44 4.26 23.22
N GLU A 197 -9.57 4.01 21.92
CA GLU A 197 -9.91 2.71 21.35
C GLU A 197 -8.78 2.12 20.50
N MET A 198 -7.61 2.76 20.47
CA MET A 198 -6.44 2.20 19.82
C MET A 198 -5.83 1.12 20.71
N PRO A 199 -5.54 -0.08 20.17
CA PRO A 199 -4.92 -1.14 20.95
C PRO A 199 -3.47 -0.78 21.28
N THR A 200 -3.03 -1.20 22.46
CA THR A 200 -1.63 -1.16 22.88
C THR A 200 -1.10 -2.57 23.11
N ASN A 201 0.21 -2.70 23.34
CA ASN A 201 0.87 -3.97 23.68
C ASN A 201 0.72 -5.07 22.62
N GLY A 202 0.70 -4.67 21.34
CA GLY A 202 0.62 -5.62 20.23
C GLY A 202 -0.74 -6.31 20.05
N ASN A 203 -1.78 -5.86 20.75
CA ASN A 203 -3.13 -6.39 20.57
C ASN A 203 -3.70 -6.07 19.19
N ASP A 204 -4.67 -6.90 18.78
CA ASP A 204 -5.41 -6.69 17.55
C ASP A 204 -6.22 -5.39 17.57
N TRP A 205 -6.26 -4.74 16.42
CA TRP A 205 -7.14 -3.59 16.18
C TRP A 205 -8.58 -4.05 16.04
N PRO A 206 -9.56 -3.15 16.19
CA PRO A 206 -10.94 -3.51 15.91
C PRO A 206 -11.10 -4.11 14.50
N ILE A 207 -12.11 -4.96 14.39
CA ILE A 207 -12.48 -5.55 13.10
C ILE A 207 -12.90 -4.42 12.16
N VAL A 208 -12.45 -4.48 10.90
CA VAL A 208 -12.73 -3.43 9.91
C VAL A 208 -14.23 -3.15 9.72
N THR A 209 -15.09 -4.16 9.83
CA THR A 209 -16.55 -3.99 9.78
C THR A 209 -17.09 -3.20 10.95
N ASP A 210 -16.50 -3.35 12.15
CA ASP A 210 -16.91 -2.61 13.34
C ASP A 210 -16.43 -1.16 13.28
N MET A 211 -15.24 -0.94 12.72
CA MET A 211 -14.72 0.41 12.43
C MET A 211 -15.66 1.15 11.48
N VAL A 212 -16.05 0.50 10.38
CA VAL A 212 -17.00 1.05 9.40
C VAL A 212 -18.38 1.29 10.02
N ALA A 213 -18.93 0.31 10.75
CA ALA A 213 -20.25 0.41 11.37
C ALA A 213 -20.35 1.55 12.39
N LYS A 214 -19.25 1.84 13.10
CA LYS A 214 -19.15 2.97 14.05
C LYS A 214 -18.71 4.28 13.37
N ASN A 215 -18.55 4.29 12.05
CA ASN A 215 -18.01 5.40 11.26
C ASN A 215 -16.63 5.91 11.73
N ARG A 216 -15.78 5.02 12.25
CA ARG A 216 -14.40 5.30 12.68
C ARG A 216 -13.43 4.91 11.58
N ARG A 217 -13.48 5.67 10.49
CA ARG A 217 -12.87 5.35 9.20
C ARG A 217 -11.65 6.20 8.86
N LEU A 218 -11.21 7.06 9.77
CA LEU A 218 -10.01 7.87 9.63
C LEU A 218 -9.07 7.63 10.83
N LEU A 219 -7.92 7.04 10.56
CA LEU A 219 -6.81 6.96 11.52
C LEU A 219 -5.82 8.08 11.22
N VAL A 220 -5.36 8.78 12.25
CA VAL A 220 -4.36 9.85 12.10
C VAL A 220 -3.24 9.67 13.12
N PHE A 221 -2.02 9.61 12.61
CA PHE A 221 -0.79 9.54 13.39
C PHE A 221 0.05 10.78 13.14
N THR A 222 0.81 11.21 14.14
CA THR A 222 1.73 12.36 14.07
C THR A 222 3.11 11.99 14.60
N SER A 223 4.15 12.56 13.99
CA SER A 223 5.54 12.44 14.45
C SER A 223 5.85 13.26 15.70
N ASN A 224 4.95 14.15 16.14
CA ASN A 224 5.14 14.98 17.33
C ASN A 224 4.43 14.39 18.56
N PRO A 225 5.16 13.92 19.59
CA PRO A 225 4.57 13.25 20.75
C PRO A 225 3.66 14.16 21.59
N SER A 226 3.83 15.49 21.52
CA SER A 226 3.00 16.43 22.29
C SER A 226 1.54 16.48 21.83
N LYS A 227 1.27 16.08 20.58
CA LYS A 227 -0.08 16.13 19.98
C LYS A 227 -1.04 15.07 20.53
N GLU A 228 -0.52 13.98 21.06
CA GLU A 228 -1.39 12.96 21.68
C GLU A 228 -2.10 13.53 22.90
N ALA A 229 -1.35 14.19 23.79
CA ALA A 229 -1.91 14.81 24.99
C ALA A 229 -2.69 16.10 24.71
N SER A 230 -2.24 16.91 23.74
CA SER A 230 -2.83 18.23 23.49
C SER A 230 -4.00 18.21 22.51
N GLU A 231 -3.94 17.37 21.48
CA GLU A 231 -4.87 17.37 20.34
C GLU A 231 -5.58 16.02 20.15
N GLY A 232 -5.22 14.99 20.92
CA GLY A 232 -5.79 13.65 20.82
C GLY A 232 -5.38 12.91 19.54
N ILE A 233 -4.23 13.28 18.94
CA ILE A 233 -3.70 12.66 17.72
C ILE A 233 -2.60 11.68 18.11
N ALA A 234 -2.74 10.43 17.68
CA ALA A 234 -1.87 9.33 18.09
C ALA A 234 -0.40 9.61 17.76
N TYR A 235 0.48 9.54 18.76
CA TYR A 235 1.92 9.58 18.50
C TYR A 235 2.32 8.30 17.76
N GLN A 236 2.78 8.46 16.52
CA GLN A 236 3.05 7.38 15.58
C GLN A 236 3.76 6.18 16.24
N TRP A 237 4.93 6.43 16.82
CA TRP A 237 5.80 5.37 17.36
C TRP A 237 5.33 4.74 18.68
N SER A 238 4.17 5.15 19.22
CA SER A 238 3.46 4.40 20.27
C SER A 238 2.66 3.20 19.71
N TYR A 239 2.24 3.24 18.45
CA TYR A 239 1.29 2.27 17.88
C TYR A 239 1.84 1.47 16.70
N LEU A 240 2.90 1.94 16.06
CA LEU A 240 3.54 1.26 14.93
C LEU A 240 5.06 1.13 15.10
N LEU A 241 5.58 0.07 14.47
CA LEU A 241 6.99 -0.08 14.18
C LEU A 241 7.26 0.56 12.81
N GLU A 242 8.48 1.02 12.59
CA GLU A 242 8.87 1.67 11.34
C GLU A 242 10.33 1.38 10.98
N ASN A 243 10.59 1.05 9.71
CA ASN A 243 11.97 0.98 9.22
C ASN A 243 12.46 2.37 8.79
N GLU A 244 13.77 2.52 8.78
CA GLU A 244 14.41 3.75 8.35
C GLU A 244 13.99 4.10 6.91
N SER A 245 13.84 5.40 6.66
CA SER A 245 13.44 5.94 5.36
C SER A 245 14.65 6.43 4.56
N GLY A 246 14.44 6.80 3.29
CA GLY A 246 15.49 7.32 2.43
C GLY A 246 16.59 6.30 2.10
N ASP A 247 17.73 6.79 1.62
CA ASP A 247 18.86 5.92 1.25
C ASP A 247 19.40 5.08 2.42
N PRO A 248 19.44 5.59 3.67
CA PRO A 248 19.77 4.75 4.83
C PRO A 248 18.79 3.58 5.05
N GLY A 249 17.55 3.71 4.59
CA GLY A 249 16.51 2.68 4.64
C GLY A 249 16.58 1.66 3.50
N ILE A 250 17.08 2.05 2.33
CA ILE A 250 17.19 1.17 1.16
C ILE A 250 18.53 0.43 1.17
N VAL A 251 18.61 -0.62 1.98
CA VAL A 251 19.79 -1.49 2.07
C VAL A 251 19.44 -2.89 1.54
N PRO A 252 20.05 -3.37 0.45
CA PRO A 252 19.77 -4.70 -0.08
C PRO A 252 19.90 -5.80 0.98
N GLY A 253 18.83 -6.57 1.20
CA GLY A 253 18.79 -7.68 2.15
C GLY A 253 18.73 -7.28 3.63
N SER A 254 18.60 -5.99 3.94
CA SER A 254 18.43 -5.47 5.30
C SER A 254 17.22 -4.55 5.38
N CYS A 255 16.65 -4.44 6.58
CA CYS A 255 15.59 -3.50 6.87
C CYS A 255 15.96 -2.75 8.15
N PRO A 256 16.70 -1.63 8.02
CA PRO A 256 17.20 -0.89 9.18
C PRO A 256 16.05 -0.30 9.99
N ASN A 257 16.18 -0.31 11.31
CA ASN A 257 15.15 0.23 12.20
C ASN A 257 15.21 1.77 12.22
N ARG A 258 14.06 2.44 12.17
CA ARG A 258 14.00 3.90 12.36
C ARG A 258 14.33 4.28 13.80
N LYS A 259 15.10 5.36 14.00
CA LYS A 259 15.58 5.75 15.33
C LYS A 259 14.47 6.04 16.35
N GLU A 260 13.39 6.70 15.94
CA GLU A 260 12.26 7.04 16.82
C GLU A 260 11.39 5.82 17.15
N SER A 261 11.43 4.79 16.31
CA SER A 261 10.68 3.55 16.45
C SER A 261 11.36 2.58 17.43
N GLN A 262 10.55 1.82 18.16
CA GLN A 262 11.01 0.59 18.80
C GLN A 262 11.60 -0.38 17.76
N PRO A 263 12.49 -1.32 18.17
CA PRO A 263 13.03 -2.34 17.26
C PRO A 263 11.93 -3.05 16.48
N LEU A 264 12.15 -3.32 15.18
CA LEU A 264 11.15 -3.96 14.30
C LEU A 264 10.63 -5.32 14.82
N ASN A 265 11.41 -6.05 15.62
CA ASN A 265 11.00 -7.31 16.24
C ASN A 265 10.24 -7.13 17.56
N SER A 266 10.02 -5.90 18.01
CA SER A 266 9.22 -5.59 19.18
C SER A 266 7.77 -6.07 19.00
N ARG A 267 7.13 -6.39 20.11
CA ARG A 267 5.71 -6.80 20.17
C ARG A 267 4.84 -5.81 20.93
N SER A 268 5.40 -4.65 21.28
CA SER A 268 4.67 -3.55 21.92
C SER A 268 3.64 -2.88 21.00
N ALA A 269 3.88 -2.91 19.69
CA ALA A 269 3.02 -2.37 18.65
C ALA A 269 2.55 -3.47 17.70
N SER A 270 1.28 -3.40 17.26
CA SER A 270 0.69 -4.37 16.31
C SER A 270 0.72 -3.89 14.86
N LEU A 271 0.93 -2.60 14.60
CA LEU A 271 1.14 -2.07 13.25
C LEU A 271 2.62 -2.03 12.86
N PHE A 272 2.89 -2.12 11.56
CA PHE A 272 4.22 -1.92 10.98
C PHE A 272 4.10 -1.10 9.68
N LEU A 273 4.75 0.06 9.66
CA LEU A 273 4.93 0.90 8.49
C LEU A 273 6.28 0.63 7.83
N GLN A 274 6.23 0.11 6.60
CA GLN A 274 7.42 -0.09 5.79
C GLN A 274 7.63 1.09 4.83
N ASN A 275 8.71 1.84 5.02
CA ASN A 275 9.21 2.82 4.07
C ASN A 275 10.06 2.14 2.99
N TYR A 276 9.76 2.42 1.72
CA TYR A 276 10.59 2.01 0.60
C TYR A 276 10.65 3.10 -0.46
N PHE A 277 11.50 4.08 -0.20
CA PHE A 277 11.76 5.20 -1.11
C PHE A 277 13.15 5.81 -0.83
N PRO A 278 13.89 6.27 -1.85
CA PRO A 278 15.18 6.91 -1.66
C PRO A 278 15.01 8.30 -1.04
N THR A 279 16.13 8.88 -0.56
CA THR A 279 16.12 10.24 0.00
C THR A 279 15.63 11.27 -1.02
N MET A 280 15.98 11.01 -2.29
CA MET A 280 15.73 11.90 -3.41
C MET A 280 14.78 11.20 -4.39
N PRO A 281 13.51 11.61 -4.47
CA PRO A 281 12.58 10.98 -5.40
C PRO A 281 12.93 11.40 -6.84
N VAL A 282 13.35 10.42 -7.66
CA VAL A 282 13.66 10.67 -9.08
C VAL A 282 12.64 9.94 -9.94
N GLN A 283 11.73 10.70 -10.55
CA GLN A 283 10.61 10.18 -11.37
C GLN A 283 11.05 9.14 -12.43
N ASN A 284 12.20 9.36 -13.07
CA ASN A 284 12.70 8.47 -14.12
C ASN A 284 13.27 7.15 -13.59
N GLU A 285 13.73 7.12 -12.34
CA GLU A 285 14.27 5.92 -11.67
C GLU A 285 13.19 5.17 -10.89
N ALA A 286 12.10 5.85 -10.50
CA ALA A 286 11.07 5.30 -9.62
C ALA A 286 10.47 3.98 -10.09
N CYS A 287 10.34 3.77 -11.40
CA CYS A 287 9.84 2.51 -11.94
C CYS A 287 10.75 1.32 -11.63
N LYS A 288 12.07 1.53 -11.62
CA LYS A 288 13.09 0.53 -11.29
C LYS A 288 13.20 0.37 -9.78
N GLU A 289 13.11 1.47 -9.04
CA GLU A 289 13.07 1.46 -7.57
C GLU A 289 11.90 0.59 -7.09
N ASN A 290 10.66 0.90 -7.50
CA ASN A 290 9.46 0.17 -7.08
C ASN A 290 9.50 -1.33 -7.47
N SER A 291 10.26 -1.73 -8.48
CA SER A 291 10.46 -3.15 -8.83
C SER A 291 11.34 -3.93 -7.83
N GLY A 292 12.09 -3.25 -6.97
CA GLY A 292 12.88 -3.86 -5.89
C GLY A 292 12.12 -4.03 -4.56
N LEU A 293 10.87 -3.58 -4.51
CA LEU A 293 10.03 -3.64 -3.32
C LEU A 293 9.81 -5.07 -2.77
N PRO A 294 9.59 -6.12 -3.59
CA PRO A 294 9.41 -7.49 -3.07
C PRO A 294 10.57 -7.96 -2.17
N GLN A 295 11.81 -7.62 -2.56
CA GLN A 295 13.01 -7.97 -1.79
C GLN A 295 13.07 -7.22 -0.47
N MET A 296 12.68 -5.93 -0.47
CA MET A 296 12.62 -5.14 0.76
C MET A 296 11.53 -5.66 1.70
N VAL A 297 10.34 -6.02 1.19
CA VAL A 297 9.28 -6.65 2.00
C VAL A 297 9.80 -7.92 2.67
N GLN A 298 10.55 -8.76 1.95
CA GLN A 298 11.12 -9.97 2.52
C GLN A 298 12.15 -9.67 3.63
N ALA A 299 13.03 -8.70 3.40
CA ALA A 299 14.03 -8.27 4.39
C ALA A 299 13.36 -7.70 5.65
N CYS A 300 12.35 -6.86 5.48
CA CYS A 300 11.59 -6.27 6.57
C CYS A 300 10.76 -7.29 7.34
N TYR A 301 10.12 -8.24 6.65
CA TYR A 301 9.43 -9.36 7.30
C TYR A 301 10.37 -10.17 8.21
N ALA A 302 11.58 -10.48 7.71
CA ALA A 302 12.58 -11.20 8.49
C ALA A 302 13.07 -10.35 9.69
N ALA A 303 13.42 -9.09 9.47
CA ALA A 303 13.89 -8.18 10.52
C ALA A 303 12.83 -7.92 11.60
N ALA A 304 11.54 -7.90 11.22
CA ALA A 304 10.42 -7.72 12.13
C ALA A 304 10.01 -9.01 12.89
N GLY A 305 10.79 -10.08 12.75
CA GLY A 305 10.55 -11.36 13.38
C GLY A 305 9.26 -12.02 12.87
N ASN A 306 9.08 -12.07 11.56
CA ASN A 306 7.88 -12.61 10.88
C ASN A 306 6.62 -11.76 11.02
N LYS A 307 6.75 -10.46 11.32
CA LYS A 307 5.62 -9.53 11.26
C LYS A 307 5.53 -8.94 9.87
N ILE A 308 4.34 -8.99 9.29
CA ILE A 308 4.07 -8.46 7.96
C ILE A 308 3.88 -6.93 8.05
N PRO A 309 4.41 -6.15 7.09
CA PRO A 309 4.09 -4.73 6.97
C PRO A 309 2.59 -4.51 6.78
N ASN A 310 1.98 -3.71 7.65
CA ASN A 310 0.59 -3.27 7.49
C ASN A 310 0.48 -2.10 6.52
N PHE A 311 1.55 -1.33 6.38
CA PHE A 311 1.61 -0.19 5.47
C PHE A 311 2.87 -0.28 4.64
N ILE A 312 2.77 0.00 3.34
CA ILE A 312 3.91 0.06 2.42
C ILE A 312 3.91 1.44 1.78
N ALA A 313 4.88 2.27 2.15
CA ALA A 313 5.05 3.62 1.67
C ALA A 313 6.07 3.70 0.53
N VAL A 314 5.69 4.32 -0.58
CA VAL A 314 6.52 4.47 -1.79
C VAL A 314 6.37 5.86 -2.42
N ASN A 315 7.37 6.27 -3.20
CA ASN A 315 7.25 7.36 -4.16
C ASN A 315 6.70 6.83 -5.49
N PHE A 316 6.02 7.70 -6.26
CA PHE A 316 5.52 7.45 -7.61
C PHE A 316 4.84 6.09 -7.75
N TYR A 317 3.84 5.83 -6.91
CA TYR A 317 3.26 4.49 -6.72
C TYR A 317 2.79 3.78 -8.01
N MET A 318 2.41 4.53 -9.05
CA MET A 318 2.03 3.97 -10.36
C MET A 318 3.23 3.52 -11.21
N ARG A 319 4.42 4.06 -10.98
CA ARG A 319 5.61 3.76 -11.77
C ARG A 319 6.17 2.41 -11.38
N SER A 320 6.19 1.50 -12.34
CA SER A 320 6.81 0.19 -12.20
C SER A 320 7.22 -0.37 -13.55
N ASP A 321 7.90 -1.50 -13.55
CA ASP A 321 8.17 -2.28 -14.74
C ASP A 321 7.15 -3.42 -14.95
N GLY A 322 6.02 -3.45 -14.23
CA GLY A 322 5.05 -4.53 -14.32
C GLY A 322 3.96 -4.43 -13.28
N GLY A 323 3.98 -5.34 -12.29
CA GLY A 323 2.95 -5.42 -11.25
C GLY A 323 3.07 -4.31 -10.21
N GLY A 324 4.30 -3.82 -10.00
CA GLY A 324 4.60 -2.71 -9.09
C GLY A 324 4.14 -2.97 -7.66
N VAL A 325 3.90 -1.88 -6.94
CA VAL A 325 3.43 -1.92 -5.55
C VAL A 325 2.04 -2.55 -5.41
N PHE A 326 1.19 -2.46 -6.43
CA PHE A 326 -0.14 -3.06 -6.44
C PHE A 326 -0.07 -4.60 -6.37
N ASP A 327 0.78 -5.23 -7.19
CA ASP A 327 0.98 -6.69 -7.14
C ASP A 327 1.60 -7.12 -5.81
N VAL A 328 2.52 -6.33 -5.25
CA VAL A 328 3.09 -6.60 -3.92
C VAL A 328 2.01 -6.60 -2.84
N GLN A 329 1.16 -5.57 -2.78
CA GLN A 329 0.04 -5.53 -1.84
C GLN A 329 -0.89 -6.73 -2.01
N ASP A 330 -1.29 -7.03 -3.24
CA ASP A 330 -2.21 -8.13 -3.56
C ASP A 330 -1.64 -9.49 -3.13
N ARG A 331 -0.35 -9.72 -3.34
CA ARG A 331 0.34 -10.95 -2.91
C ARG A 331 0.40 -11.06 -1.40
N ILE A 332 0.76 -9.98 -0.71
CA ILE A 332 0.83 -9.98 0.74
C ILE A 332 -0.54 -10.31 1.34
N ASN A 333 -1.58 -9.57 0.94
CA ASN A 333 -2.93 -9.80 1.41
C ASN A 333 -3.45 -11.20 1.02
N GLY A 334 -3.13 -11.71 -0.17
CA GLY A 334 -3.47 -13.08 -0.54
C GLY A 334 -2.91 -14.10 0.44
N LEU A 335 -1.60 -13.99 0.74
CA LEU A 335 -0.89 -14.93 1.59
C LEU A 335 -1.37 -14.84 3.05
N THR A 336 -1.56 -13.62 3.56
CA THR A 336 -1.84 -13.40 4.99
C THR A 336 -3.32 -13.50 5.36
N LEU A 337 -4.23 -13.20 4.42
CA LEU A 337 -5.67 -13.20 4.68
C LEU A 337 -6.33 -14.52 4.31
N CYS A 338 -5.85 -15.22 3.28
CA CYS A 338 -6.48 -16.45 2.80
C CYS A 338 -5.51 -17.57 2.38
N GLY A 339 -4.19 -17.38 2.50
CA GLY A 339 -3.19 -18.40 2.13
C GLY A 339 -3.01 -18.59 0.62
N CYS A 340 -3.44 -17.65 -0.22
CA CYS A 340 -3.29 -17.72 -1.67
C CYS A 340 -2.16 -16.82 -2.16
N ASN A 341 -1.59 -17.13 -3.33
CA ASN A 341 -0.50 -16.33 -3.90
C ASN A 341 -0.90 -14.88 -4.21
N THR A 342 -2.19 -14.57 -4.30
CA THR A 342 -2.73 -13.23 -4.54
C THR A 342 -4.14 -13.12 -3.97
N ILE A 343 -4.53 -11.94 -3.50
CA ILE A 343 -5.87 -11.64 -2.98
C ILE A 343 -6.97 -11.92 -4.01
N ALA A 344 -6.67 -11.79 -5.31
CA ALA A 344 -7.60 -12.11 -6.40
C ALA A 344 -8.01 -13.60 -6.42
N ALA A 345 -7.18 -14.48 -5.87
CA ALA A 345 -7.44 -15.92 -5.80
C ALA A 345 -8.17 -16.31 -4.50
N CYS A 346 -8.34 -15.39 -3.55
CA CYS A 346 -9.09 -15.66 -2.33
C CYS A 346 -10.57 -15.90 -2.64
N GLN A 347 -11.19 -16.77 -1.84
CA GLN A 347 -12.61 -17.05 -1.91
C GLN A 347 -13.23 -16.70 -0.55
N ALA A 348 -14.19 -15.78 -0.55
CA ALA A 348 -14.86 -15.34 0.67
C ALA A 348 -15.51 -16.54 1.40
N GLY A 349 -15.22 -16.69 2.69
CA GLY A 349 -15.75 -17.78 3.53
C GLY A 349 -15.11 -19.15 3.29
N ALA A 350 -14.17 -19.29 2.35
CA ALA A 350 -13.44 -20.54 2.15
C ALA A 350 -12.31 -20.71 3.19
N PRO A 351 -11.92 -21.96 3.51
CA PRO A 351 -10.77 -22.22 4.38
C PRO A 351 -9.47 -21.64 3.82
N MET A 352 -8.51 -21.36 4.69
CA MET A 352 -7.18 -20.91 4.30
C MET A 352 -6.52 -21.90 3.32
N GLY A 353 -5.97 -21.39 2.21
CA GLY A 353 -5.36 -22.16 1.14
C GLY A 353 -6.34 -22.63 0.04
N ALA A 354 -7.65 -22.42 0.19
CA ALA A 354 -8.64 -22.76 -0.83
C ALA A 354 -8.70 -21.69 -1.93
N CYS A 355 -7.77 -21.75 -2.88
CA CYS A 355 -7.58 -20.73 -3.89
C CYS A 355 -8.36 -20.99 -5.18
N LYS A 356 -8.97 -19.93 -5.74
CA LYS A 356 -9.54 -19.95 -7.09
C LYS A 356 -8.42 -20.15 -8.12
N ASN A 357 -8.65 -21.02 -9.10
CA ASN A 357 -7.79 -21.09 -10.27
C ASN A 357 -8.04 -19.86 -11.14
N LEU A 358 -7.08 -18.93 -11.17
CA LEU A 358 -7.16 -17.71 -11.98
C LEU A 358 -6.75 -17.93 -13.44
N GLY A 359 -6.32 -19.15 -13.80
CA GLY A 359 -5.59 -19.41 -15.04
C GLY A 359 -4.18 -18.82 -14.96
N ALA A 360 -3.21 -19.44 -15.65
CA ALA A 360 -1.90 -18.80 -15.79
C ALA A 360 -2.07 -17.50 -16.58
N PRO A 361 -1.41 -16.39 -16.21
CA PRO A 361 -1.18 -15.32 -17.17
C PRO A 361 -0.46 -15.97 -18.35
N ASN A 362 -1.00 -15.85 -19.56
CA ASN A 362 -0.35 -16.35 -20.77
C ASN A 362 1.00 -15.62 -20.94
N GLN A 363 2.05 -16.15 -20.31
CA GLN A 363 3.41 -15.90 -20.74
C GLN A 363 3.56 -16.66 -22.05
N SER A 364 3.24 -16.01 -23.16
CA SER A 364 3.74 -16.43 -24.46
C SER A 364 5.26 -16.21 -24.46
N SER A 365 6.00 -17.18 -23.92
CA SER A 365 7.42 -17.33 -24.22
C SER A 365 7.55 -17.64 -25.72
N PRO A 366 8.26 -16.84 -26.52
CA PRO A 366 8.65 -17.27 -27.84
C PRO A 366 9.65 -18.42 -27.65
N SER A 367 9.33 -19.56 -28.24
CA SER A 367 10.29 -20.63 -28.47
C SER A 367 11.50 -20.06 -29.22
N SER A 368 12.69 -20.12 -28.64
CA SER A 368 13.93 -20.04 -29.41
C SER A 368 15.00 -20.96 -28.84
N THR A 369 15.30 -21.98 -29.64
CA THR A 369 16.62 -22.58 -29.78
C THR A 369 17.74 -21.53 -29.86
N SER A 370 18.89 -21.90 -29.29
CA SER A 370 20.26 -21.37 -29.44
C SER A 370 20.59 -19.95 -28.93
N SER A 371 21.28 -19.95 -27.79
CA SER A 371 22.50 -19.18 -27.45
C SER A 371 22.63 -17.73 -27.91
N SER A 372 22.43 -16.79 -26.98
CA SER A 372 23.34 -15.66 -26.69
C SER A 372 22.83 -14.91 -25.45
N ALA A 373 23.69 -14.76 -24.45
CA ALA A 373 23.39 -14.09 -23.20
C ALA A 373 23.15 -12.58 -23.40
N VAL A 374 21.94 -12.11 -23.08
CA VAL A 374 21.63 -10.71 -22.79
C VAL A 374 20.69 -10.70 -21.58
N ASN A 375 21.20 -10.21 -20.44
CA ASN A 375 20.45 -10.06 -19.19
C ASN A 375 19.33 -9.01 -19.36
N GLY A 376 18.11 -9.48 -19.59
CA GLY A 376 16.88 -8.72 -19.42
C GLY A 376 16.02 -9.39 -18.37
N ASN A 377 16.32 -9.17 -17.09
CA ASN A 377 15.52 -9.71 -15.99
C ASN A 377 14.21 -8.93 -15.89
N VAL A 378 13.12 -9.51 -16.41
CA VAL A 378 11.78 -9.21 -15.89
C VAL A 378 11.76 -9.77 -14.47
N TYR A 379 11.88 -8.90 -13.46
CA TYR A 379 11.97 -9.32 -12.07
C TYR A 379 10.61 -9.81 -11.57
N SER A 380 10.42 -11.14 -11.60
CA SER A 380 9.37 -11.84 -10.86
C SER A 380 9.91 -12.26 -9.50
N GLY A 381 10.13 -11.31 -8.59
CA GLY A 381 10.46 -11.65 -7.20
C GLY A 381 9.33 -12.48 -6.57
N THR A 382 9.66 -13.60 -5.94
CA THR A 382 8.73 -14.34 -5.08
C THR A 382 8.76 -13.72 -3.68
N ILE A 383 7.59 -13.41 -3.13
CA ILE A 383 7.43 -13.09 -1.71
C ILE A 383 7.12 -14.41 -1.02
N GLU A 384 8.03 -14.88 -0.16
CA GLU A 384 7.89 -16.17 0.54
C GLU A 384 7.81 -15.92 2.04
N PHE A 385 6.59 -15.93 2.56
CA PHE A 385 6.38 -15.89 4.00
C PHE A 385 6.39 -17.31 4.57
N LYS A 386 7.12 -17.51 5.67
CA LYS A 386 6.99 -18.74 6.47
C LYS A 386 5.61 -18.75 7.12
N THR A 387 4.62 -19.38 6.50
CA THR A 387 3.30 -19.57 7.11
C THR A 387 3.40 -20.70 8.13
N HIS A 388 3.28 -20.39 9.42
CA HIS A 388 2.93 -21.41 10.41
C HIS A 388 1.41 -21.62 10.35
N PRO A 389 0.92 -22.87 10.29
CA PRO A 389 -0.50 -23.12 10.47
C PRO A 389 -0.90 -22.62 11.86
N SER A 390 -1.98 -21.83 11.94
CA SER A 390 -2.63 -21.48 13.20
C SER A 390 -2.96 -22.76 13.95
N SER A 391 -2.40 -22.91 15.15
CA SER A 391 -2.76 -24.00 16.04
C SER A 391 -4.15 -23.72 16.60
N ASP A 392 -5.18 -24.17 15.88
CA ASP A 392 -6.49 -24.37 16.48
C ASP A 392 -6.32 -25.46 17.55
N SER A 393 -6.37 -25.04 18.81
CA SER A 393 -6.41 -25.90 19.97
C SER A 393 -7.78 -26.60 20.05
N THR A 394 -8.00 -27.61 19.21
CA THR A 394 -9.00 -28.64 19.49
C THR A 394 -8.30 -29.81 20.17
N THR A 395 -8.35 -29.83 21.50
CA THR A 395 -8.00 -31.01 22.30
C THR A 395 -8.96 -32.14 21.97
N SER A 396 -8.57 -33.01 21.03
CA SER A 396 -9.16 -34.34 20.89
C SER A 396 -8.48 -35.26 21.90
N VAL A 397 -9.18 -35.56 22.99
CA VAL A 397 -8.81 -36.63 23.92
C VAL A 397 -9.03 -37.95 23.18
N ALA A 398 -8.02 -38.43 22.48
CA ALA A 398 -7.98 -39.77 21.93
C ALA A 398 -7.20 -40.67 22.88
N THR A 399 -7.97 -41.46 23.63
CA THR A 399 -7.57 -42.61 24.44
C THR A 399 -6.49 -43.45 23.78
N SER A 400 -5.32 -43.57 24.40
CA SER A 400 -4.31 -44.58 24.08
C SER A 400 -3.58 -44.99 25.34
N PHE A 401 -4.25 -45.75 26.20
CA PHE A 401 -3.60 -46.57 27.20
C PHE A 401 -4.44 -47.83 27.41
N VAL A 402 -3.80 -48.98 27.15
CA VAL A 402 -3.96 -50.30 27.79
C VAL A 402 -3.82 -51.37 26.71
N LEU A 403 -2.57 -51.78 26.46
CA LEU A 403 -2.23 -53.13 26.02
C LEU A 403 -0.73 -53.34 26.29
N TRP A 404 -0.39 -53.42 27.58
CA TRP A 404 0.82 -54.10 28.02
C TRP A 404 0.41 -55.06 29.15
N LEU A 405 0.10 -56.28 28.73
CA LEU A 405 -0.13 -57.42 29.60
C LEU A 405 1.21 -57.97 30.06
N CYS A 406 1.32 -58.12 31.38
CA CYS A 406 2.01 -59.19 32.10
C CYS A 406 3.47 -59.45 31.77
N LEU A 407 4.37 -58.96 32.64
CA LEU A 407 5.42 -59.83 33.19
C LEU A 407 5.85 -59.33 34.58
N LEU A 408 5.75 -60.27 35.53
CA LEU A 408 6.59 -60.44 36.72
C LEU A 408 6.35 -59.56 37.95
N SER A 409 5.40 -60.04 38.76
CA SER A 409 5.63 -60.53 40.13
C SER A 409 6.70 -59.85 41.01
N THR A 410 6.20 -59.37 42.15
CA THR A 410 6.74 -59.56 43.52
C THR A 410 8.05 -58.88 43.92
N LEU A 411 7.94 -57.85 44.77
CA LEU A 411 8.53 -57.68 46.13
C LEU A 411 8.69 -56.17 46.40
N LYS A 412 7.86 -55.60 47.28
CA LYS A 412 8.16 -55.29 48.69
C LYS A 412 9.19 -54.17 48.91
N LEU A 413 8.66 -53.10 49.53
CA LEU A 413 9.24 -52.25 50.57
C LEU A 413 10.65 -51.68 50.35
N LEU A 414 10.72 -50.37 50.13
CA LEU A 414 11.08 -49.40 51.17
C LEU A 414 10.58 -48.01 50.79
#